data_AF-A0A1Q8BIU6-F1
#
_entry.id   AF-A0A1Q8BIU6-F1
#
_cell.length_a   1.000
_cell.length_b   1.000
_cell.length_c   1.000
_cell.angle_alpha   90.00
_cell.angle_beta   90.00
_cell.angle_gamma   90.00
#
_symmetry.space_group_name_H-M   'P 1'
#
loop_
_entity.id
_entity.type
_entity.pdbx_description
1 polymer ?
#
loop_
_entity_poly.entity_id
_entity_poly.type
_entity_poly.pdbx_seq_one_letter_code
_entity_poly.pdbx_strand_id
1 'polypeptide(L)'
;MVAREIRRFAVANGASNRYHDTLTRFWVHVVGHATENAPEARSIDDLTARFPYLLDKSLPYRHWRAETFNSDRARAGWVEPDLVPVP
;
A
#
# COMPACT_ATOMS: atom_id res chain seq x y z
N MET A 1 1.63 -14.10 -3.91
CA MET A 1 0.44 -14.92 -4.24
C MET A 1 -0.82 -14.06 -4.32
N VAL A 2 -1.14 -13.27 -3.29
CA VAL A 2 -2.34 -12.40 -3.22
C VAL A 2 -2.40 -11.29 -4.29
N ALA A 3 -1.31 -10.54 -4.49
CA ALA A 3 -1.26 -9.45 -5.48
C ALA A 3 -1.57 -9.90 -6.92
N ARG A 4 -1.21 -11.15 -7.27
CA ARG A 4 -1.50 -11.72 -8.58
C ARG A 4 -3.00 -12.01 -8.75
N GLU A 5 -3.67 -12.45 -7.70
CA GLU A 5 -5.11 -12.74 -7.73
C GLU A 5 -5.94 -11.44 -7.74
N ILE A 6 -5.53 -10.41 -6.99
CA ILE A 6 -6.16 -9.08 -7.06
C ILE A 6 -6.02 -8.49 -8.47
N ARG A 7 -4.84 -8.62 -9.09
CA ARG A 7 -4.62 -8.21 -10.48
C ARG A 7 -5.49 -8.98 -11.46
N ARG A 8 -5.56 -10.31 -11.33
CA ARG A 8 -6.39 -11.16 -12.21
C ARG A 8 -7.86 -10.78 -12.09
N PHE A 9 -8.36 -10.55 -10.89
CA PHE A 9 -9.71 -10.06 -10.66
C PHE A 9 -9.95 -8.68 -11.31
N ALA A 10 -9.03 -7.73 -11.14
CA ALA A 10 -9.15 -6.40 -11.75
C ALA A 10 -9.14 -6.45 -13.29
N VAL A 11 -8.28 -7.29 -13.88
CA VAL A 11 -8.22 -7.53 -15.34
C VAL A 11 -9.50 -8.18 -15.84
N ALA A 12 -9.99 -9.22 -15.15
CA ALA A 12 -11.21 -9.92 -15.53
C ALA A 12 -12.47 -9.01 -15.51
N ASN A 13 -12.46 -7.95 -14.69
CA ASN A 13 -13.54 -6.98 -14.61
C ASN A 13 -13.31 -5.71 -15.46
N GLY A 14 -12.34 -5.71 -16.38
CA GLY A 14 -12.06 -4.55 -17.25
C GLY A 14 -11.52 -3.32 -16.50
N ALA A 15 -11.07 -3.50 -15.25
CA ALA A 15 -10.61 -2.46 -14.34
C ALA A 15 -9.08 -2.48 -14.16
N SER A 16 -8.32 -2.96 -15.16
CA SER A 16 -6.86 -3.09 -15.10
C SER A 16 -6.16 -1.77 -14.74
N ASN A 17 -6.68 -0.63 -15.21
CA ASN A 17 -6.23 0.73 -14.84
C ASN A 17 -6.41 1.05 -13.35
N ARG A 18 -7.42 0.46 -12.69
CA ARG A 18 -7.72 0.73 -11.28
C ARG A 18 -6.78 0.00 -10.31
N TYR A 19 -6.02 -0.98 -10.79
CA TYR A 19 -5.07 -1.71 -9.96
C TYR A 19 -3.70 -1.02 -9.97
N HIS A 20 -3.17 -0.77 -8.77
CA HIS A 20 -1.85 -0.20 -8.56
C HIS A 20 -1.06 -1.08 -7.59
N ASP A 21 -0.18 -1.92 -8.13
CA ASP A 21 0.49 -2.98 -7.37
C ASP A 21 1.35 -2.45 -6.23
N THR A 22 2.13 -1.38 -6.50
CA THR A 22 2.94 -0.73 -5.45
C THR A 22 2.08 -0.19 -4.32
N LEU A 23 0.97 0.53 -4.61
CA LEU A 23 0.05 1.04 -3.59
C LEU A 23 -0.56 -0.09 -2.75
N THR A 24 -0.98 -1.20 -3.37
CA THR A 24 -1.53 -2.35 -2.65
C THR A 24 -0.50 -2.96 -1.70
N ARG A 25 0.72 -3.22 -2.18
CA ARG A 25 1.79 -3.79 -1.33
C ARG A 25 2.23 -2.81 -0.24
N PHE A 26 2.30 -1.53 -0.54
CA PHE A 26 2.62 -0.48 0.43
C PHE A 26 1.69 -0.57 1.65
N TRP A 27 0.38 -0.62 1.44
CA TRP A 27 -0.57 -0.74 2.55
C TRP A 27 -0.43 -2.05 3.33
N VAL A 28 -0.07 -3.15 2.68
CA VAL A 28 0.23 -4.42 3.37
C VAL A 28 1.44 -4.27 4.29
N HIS A 29 2.53 -3.64 3.82
CA HIS A 29 3.72 -3.38 4.64
C HIS A 29 3.41 -2.48 5.83
N VAL A 30 2.76 -1.34 5.60
CA VAL A 30 2.50 -0.35 6.65
C VAL A 30 1.50 -0.86 7.70
N VAL A 31 0.45 -1.59 7.29
CA VAL A 31 -0.49 -2.21 8.24
C VAL A 31 0.19 -3.35 9.00
N GLY A 32 1.04 -4.14 8.35
CA GLY A 32 1.85 -5.17 8.99
C GLY A 32 2.75 -4.59 10.08
N HIS A 33 3.54 -3.56 9.74
CA HIS A 33 4.37 -2.83 10.68
C HIS A 33 3.57 -2.26 11.86
N ALA A 34 2.42 -1.64 11.59
CA ALA A 34 1.55 -1.13 12.66
C ALA A 34 1.05 -2.25 13.57
N THR A 35 0.67 -3.39 13.02
CA THR A 35 0.19 -4.55 13.78
C THR A 35 1.29 -5.12 14.68
N GLU A 36 2.52 -5.22 14.16
CA GLU A 36 3.70 -5.67 14.93
C GLU A 36 4.04 -4.70 16.08
N ASN A 37 3.77 -3.40 15.91
CA ASN A 37 4.05 -2.35 16.89
C ASN A 37 2.87 -2.02 17.82
N ALA A 38 1.75 -2.74 17.71
CA ALA A 38 0.61 -2.65 18.62
C ALA A 38 -0.04 -4.04 18.84
N PRO A 39 0.68 -5.00 19.46
CA PRO A 39 0.17 -6.35 19.69
C PRO A 39 -1.09 -6.40 20.59
N GLU A 40 -1.36 -5.33 21.34
CA GLU A 40 -2.55 -5.15 22.16
C GLU A 40 -3.80 -4.76 21.36
N ALA A 41 -3.65 -4.21 20.16
CA ALA A 41 -4.78 -3.79 19.32
C ALA A 41 -5.63 -5.01 18.95
N ARG A 42 -6.95 -4.92 19.16
CA ARG A 42 -7.89 -6.03 18.89
C ARG A 42 -8.76 -5.78 17.66
N SER A 43 -8.68 -4.60 17.09
CA SER A 43 -9.49 -4.17 15.95
C SER A 43 -8.74 -3.17 15.06
N ILE A 44 -9.28 -2.92 13.87
CA ILE A 44 -8.79 -1.87 12.98
C ILE A 44 -9.03 -0.48 13.59
N ASP A 45 -10.11 -0.30 14.36
CA ASP A 45 -10.39 0.96 15.05
C ASP A 45 -9.33 1.26 16.11
N ASP A 46 -8.90 0.25 16.89
CA ASP A 46 -7.80 0.39 17.83
C ASP A 46 -6.49 0.77 17.11
N LEU A 47 -6.21 0.10 15.99
CA LEU A 47 -5.00 0.31 15.20
C LEU A 47 -4.97 1.72 14.59
N THR A 48 -6.09 2.20 14.05
CA THR A 48 -6.20 3.52 13.44
C THR A 48 -6.25 4.65 14.47
N ALA A 49 -6.80 4.40 15.66
CA ALA A 49 -6.70 5.32 16.79
C ALA A 49 -5.23 5.48 17.26
N ARG A 50 -4.48 4.36 17.30
CA ARG A 50 -3.06 4.35 17.71
C ARG A 50 -2.12 4.92 16.65
N PHE A 51 -2.41 4.64 15.37
CA PHE A 51 -1.62 5.05 14.21
C PHE A 51 -2.50 5.81 13.19
N PRO A 52 -2.84 7.08 13.46
CA PRO A 52 -3.74 7.86 12.60
C PRO A 52 -3.25 8.05 11.17
N TYR A 53 -1.94 7.92 10.92
CA TYR A 53 -1.37 7.97 9.57
C TYR A 53 -1.91 6.86 8.65
N LEU A 54 -2.46 5.76 9.19
CA LEU A 54 -3.11 4.71 8.40
C LEU A 54 -4.32 5.22 7.62
N LEU A 55 -4.91 6.34 8.03
CA LEU A 55 -6.03 6.99 7.36
C LEU A 55 -5.59 8.04 6.33
N ASP A 56 -4.29 8.37 6.29
CA ASP A 56 -3.73 9.35 5.36
C ASP A 56 -3.46 8.70 4.00
N LYS A 57 -4.34 8.98 3.03
CA LYS A 57 -4.19 8.49 1.64
C LYS A 57 -2.94 9.05 0.93
N SER A 58 -2.34 10.13 1.45
CA SER A 58 -1.13 10.72 0.90
C SER A 58 0.16 10.06 1.42
N LEU A 59 0.05 9.15 2.39
CA LEU A 59 1.20 8.49 3.03
C LEU A 59 2.22 7.88 2.03
N PRO A 60 1.83 7.25 0.90
CA PRO A 60 2.80 6.76 -0.07
C PRO A 60 3.76 7.85 -0.60
N TYR A 61 3.31 9.10 -0.72
CA TYR A 61 4.14 10.20 -1.22
C TYR A 61 5.25 10.64 -0.26
N ARG A 62 5.31 10.07 0.95
CA ARG A 62 6.49 10.21 1.82
C ARG A 62 7.65 9.29 1.41
N HIS A 63 7.33 8.20 0.71
CA HIS A 63 8.28 7.16 0.30
C HIS A 63 8.67 7.28 -1.18
N TRP A 64 7.76 7.80 -2.02
CA TRP A 64 7.99 7.98 -3.44
C TRP A 64 7.78 9.41 -3.90
N ARG A 65 8.60 9.86 -4.84
CA ARG A 65 8.28 11.01 -5.71
C ARG A 65 7.01 10.71 -6.50
N ALA A 66 6.23 11.76 -6.79
CA ALA A 66 4.96 11.62 -7.50
C ALA A 66 5.12 11.00 -8.91
N GLU A 67 6.20 11.33 -9.61
CA GLU A 67 6.56 10.79 -10.92
C GLU A 67 6.82 9.28 -10.86
N THR A 68 7.57 8.84 -9.83
CA THR A 68 7.89 7.43 -9.60
C THR A 68 6.64 6.64 -9.24
N PHE A 69 5.85 7.15 -8.28
CA PHE A 69 4.67 6.47 -7.77
C PHE A 69 3.58 6.31 -8.83
N ASN A 70 3.33 7.34 -9.64
CA ASN A 70 2.26 7.32 -10.64
C ASN A 70 2.65 6.62 -11.96
N SER A 71 3.89 6.14 -12.08
CA SER A 71 4.38 5.48 -13.29
C SER A 71 3.65 4.16 -13.60
N ASP A 72 3.60 3.79 -14.88
CA ASP A 72 3.08 2.49 -15.32
C ASP A 72 3.83 1.32 -14.67
N ARG A 73 5.13 1.50 -14.41
CA ARG A 73 5.95 0.51 -13.72
C ARG A 73 5.45 0.27 -12.29
N ALA A 74 5.17 1.33 -11.53
CA ALA A 74 4.69 1.24 -10.15
C ALA A 74 3.24 0.69 -10.07
N ARG A 75 2.43 0.94 -11.11
CA ARG A 75 1.12 0.30 -11.27
C ARG A 75 1.25 -1.18 -11.60
N ALA A 76 2.20 -1.53 -12.47
CA ALA A 76 2.43 -2.88 -12.95
C ALA A 76 3.21 -3.78 -11.98
N GLY A 77 3.94 -3.23 -11.01
CA GLY A 77 4.69 -4.01 -10.03
C GLY A 77 5.28 -3.14 -8.93
N TRP A 78 5.82 -3.78 -7.89
CA TRP A 78 6.57 -3.08 -6.84
C TRP A 78 7.76 -2.32 -7.42
N VAL A 79 7.89 -1.05 -7.07
CA VAL A 79 9.05 -0.21 -7.32
C VAL A 79 9.57 0.25 -5.97
N GLU A 80 10.88 0.12 -5.75
CA GLU A 80 11.48 0.55 -4.49
C GLU A 80 11.27 2.06 -4.23
N PRO A 81 11.08 2.47 -2.96
CA PRO A 81 11.03 3.88 -2.57
C PRO A 81 12.26 4.65 -3.02
N ASP A 82 12.04 5.84 -3.56
CA ASP A 82 13.10 6.74 -4.02
C ASP A 82 13.27 8.01 -3.15
N LEU A 83 12.52 8.08 -2.03
CA LEU A 83 12.67 9.09 -0.98
C LEU A 83 13.06 8.46 0.36
N VAL A 84 12.17 7.67 0.94
CA VAL A 84 12.34 7.05 2.27
C VAL A 84 11.92 5.58 2.19
N PRO A 85 12.70 4.61 2.70
CA PRO A 85 12.30 3.21 2.73
C PRO A 85 10.94 2.99 3.39
N VAL A 86 10.18 2.00 2.93
CA VAL A 86 8.98 1.53 3.65
C VAL A 86 9.45 0.66 4.82
N PRO A 87 8.82 0.78 6.00
CA PRO A 87 9.10 -0.07 7.14
C PRO A 87 8.73 -1.56 6.92
#